data_AF-A0A7W5FWI3-F1
#
_entry.id   AF-A0A7W5FWI3-F1
#
_cell.length_a   1.000
_cell.length_b   1.000
_cell.length_c   1.000
_cell.angle_alpha   90.00
_cell.angle_beta   90.00
_cell.angle_gamma   90.00
#
_symmetry.space_group_name_H-M   'P 1'
#
loop_
_entity.id
_entity.type
_entity.pdbx_description
1 polymer ?
#
loop_
_entity_poly.entity_id
_entity_poly.type
_entity_poly.pdbx_seq_one_letter_code
_entity_poly.pdbx_strand_id
1 'polypeptide(L)'
;MKNRFLALAIAACFAGPALAQSSVTIYGIADAGVMYVNNGGSDSRTKLVSGIADGSRLGFKGTEDLGGGYKAIFNLEARVELDTGRQQTGNLSSNQGYALTKGLNFTVPAAAGGAATAARLLAGVQGALQPAVNVNINGALFDRTSMVGLITPVGAILMGRMYTPGYEVFNNGDVFESGTAAGWGGIVGGLGGLLTAGIAIRSDKSIQYRIELPNGIGAALMYGFERSGYIGMDKKSYGANLRYKANGWDLGAAYNYGADQVGNRGLVTHTLAGSYAFDNWKLFLGAHKQKNENSVIIRYANEQLAPTFTAFGPALGPLLAGQLNAALVRNFYLDAVSYQVGFHYRMGAGRLMASVVKQDDRRANPSDATQYGIGYDYNLSKRTDIYTVAAYIKNKNEGQYAIGAASASGGFTAVPGQSSKGIQIGMRHRF
;
A
#
# COMPACT_ATOMS: atom_id res chain seq x y z
N MET A 1 0.04 63.80 28.84
CA MET A 1 0.87 62.65 28.39
C MET A 1 0.74 61.41 29.29
N LYS A 2 -0.45 61.17 29.87
CA LYS A 2 -0.78 59.96 30.64
C LYS A 2 -1.61 59.09 29.69
N ASN A 3 -1.03 58.01 29.15
CA ASN A 3 -1.70 56.87 28.47
C ASN A 3 -0.71 56.00 27.67
N ARG A 4 0.60 56.30 27.67
CA ARG A 4 1.61 55.49 26.94
C ARG A 4 2.35 54.45 27.79
N PHE A 5 2.13 54.41 29.11
CA PHE A 5 2.82 53.48 30.01
C PHE A 5 2.05 52.19 30.33
N LEU A 6 0.78 52.08 29.96
CA LEU A 6 -0.01 50.86 30.24
C LEU A 6 0.16 49.76 29.18
N ALA A 7 0.57 50.12 27.96
CA ALA A 7 0.78 49.17 26.87
C ALA A 7 2.06 48.32 27.03
N LEU A 8 3.08 48.84 27.72
CA LEU A 8 4.33 48.11 27.96
C LEU A 8 4.23 47.08 29.10
N ALA A 9 3.25 47.24 30.01
CA ALA A 9 3.03 46.32 31.13
C ALA A 9 2.20 45.09 30.75
N ILE A 10 1.37 45.17 29.69
CA ILE A 10 0.58 44.02 29.21
C ILE A 10 1.39 43.12 28.25
N ALA A 11 2.39 43.68 27.56
CA ALA A 11 3.30 42.90 26.70
C ALA A 11 4.33 42.07 27.50
N ALA A 12 4.58 42.40 28.77
CA ALA A 12 5.54 41.70 29.62
C ALA A 12 4.98 40.43 30.31
N CYS A 13 3.67 40.20 30.27
CA CYS A 13 3.03 39.04 30.93
C CYS A 13 2.86 37.80 30.03
N PHE A 14 3.32 37.83 28.77
CA PHE A 14 3.23 36.68 27.85
C PHE A 14 4.57 36.00 27.52
N ALA A 15 5.68 36.46 28.10
CA ALA A 15 6.97 35.79 27.96
C ALA A 15 7.25 34.89 29.18
N GLY A 16 6.32 33.98 29.49
CA GLY A 16 6.68 32.82 30.30
C GLY A 16 7.66 31.96 29.49
N PRO A 17 8.78 31.48 30.06
CA PRO A 17 9.60 30.51 29.35
C PRO A 17 8.74 29.27 29.15
N ALA A 18 8.23 29.07 27.94
CA ALA A 18 7.67 27.80 27.53
C ALA A 18 8.82 26.81 27.50
N LEU A 19 9.15 26.22 28.65
CA LEU A 19 10.03 25.07 28.77
C LEU A 19 9.26 23.85 28.26
N ALA A 20 8.87 23.87 26.98
CA ALA A 20 8.37 22.68 26.31
C ALA A 20 9.57 21.74 26.14
N GLN A 21 9.61 20.66 26.92
CA GLN A 21 10.56 19.58 26.67
C GLN A 21 10.11 18.83 25.41
N SER A 22 10.40 19.40 24.25
CA SER A 22 10.23 18.76 22.95
C SER A 22 11.11 17.50 22.94
N SER A 23 10.46 16.34 22.82
CA SER A 23 11.19 15.08 22.63
C SER A 23 11.16 14.72 21.15
N VAL A 24 12.34 14.52 20.57
CA VAL A 24 12.49 13.91 19.25
C VAL A 24 12.95 12.48 19.48
N THR A 25 12.22 11.54 18.90
CA THR A 25 12.53 10.11 18.96
C THR A 25 12.97 9.65 17.57
N ILE A 26 14.16 9.05 17.51
CA ILE A 26 14.57 8.22 16.38
C ILE A 26 13.98 6.83 16.63
N TYR A 27 13.33 6.26 15.62
CA TYR A 27 12.73 4.93 15.71
C TYR A 27 12.91 4.17 14.40
N GLY A 28 12.74 2.85 14.44
CA GLY A 28 12.75 2.08 13.21
C GLY A 28 12.43 0.61 13.37
N ILE A 29 12.46 -0.06 12.22
CA ILE A 29 12.30 -1.50 12.11
C ILE A 29 13.39 -2.02 11.18
N ALA A 30 14.14 -3.00 11.65
CA ALA A 30 15.03 -3.81 10.85
C ALA A 30 14.44 -5.22 10.73
N ASP A 31 13.91 -5.55 9.56
CA ASP A 31 13.33 -6.85 9.24
C ASP A 31 14.02 -7.39 7.98
N ALA A 32 14.52 -8.63 8.06
CA ALA A 32 15.04 -9.35 6.91
C ALA A 32 14.91 -10.86 7.12
N GLY A 33 14.88 -11.59 6.02
CA GLY A 33 14.81 -13.05 6.07
C GLY A 33 15.05 -13.70 4.71
N VAL A 34 15.03 -15.02 4.72
CA VAL A 34 15.09 -15.83 3.51
C VAL A 34 13.67 -16.16 3.08
N MET A 35 13.40 -15.95 1.80
CA MET A 35 12.13 -16.26 1.17
C MET A 35 12.35 -17.22 0.00
N TYR A 36 11.57 -18.29 -0.02
CA TYR A 36 11.38 -19.14 -1.19
C TYR A 36 9.99 -18.90 -1.79
N VAL A 37 9.94 -18.74 -3.11
CA VAL A 37 8.69 -18.64 -3.88
C VAL A 37 8.77 -19.57 -5.08
N ASN A 38 7.62 -20.15 -5.43
CA ASN A 38 7.40 -20.87 -6.67
C ASN A 38 6.10 -20.40 -7.32
N ASN A 39 6.23 -19.73 -8.46
CA ASN A 39 5.13 -19.15 -9.23
C ASN A 39 4.82 -20.04 -10.44
N GLY A 40 3.95 -21.02 -10.27
CA GLY A 40 3.54 -21.91 -11.37
C GLY A 40 4.62 -22.86 -11.89
N GLY A 41 5.66 -23.14 -11.11
CA GLY A 41 6.77 -24.03 -11.47
C GLY A 41 7.83 -23.43 -12.39
N SER A 42 7.50 -22.38 -13.15
CA SER A 42 8.39 -21.74 -14.12
C SER A 42 9.24 -20.60 -13.56
N ASP A 43 8.84 -19.99 -12.44
CA ASP A 43 9.64 -18.97 -11.74
C ASP A 43 9.74 -19.35 -10.26
N SER A 44 10.80 -20.06 -9.90
CA SER A 44 11.13 -20.42 -8.52
C SER A 44 12.40 -19.71 -8.05
N ARG A 45 12.35 -19.08 -6.89
CA ARG A 45 13.44 -18.24 -6.37
C ARG A 45 13.60 -18.42 -4.87
N THR A 46 14.86 -18.46 -4.43
CA THR A 46 15.23 -18.26 -3.03
C THR A 46 16.04 -16.96 -2.95
N LYS A 47 15.64 -16.04 -2.07
CA LYS A 47 16.28 -14.72 -1.92
C LYS A 47 16.38 -14.34 -0.46
N LEU A 48 17.44 -13.61 -0.11
CA LEU A 48 17.42 -12.73 1.06
C LEU A 48 16.55 -11.52 0.70
N VAL A 49 15.61 -11.18 1.57
CA VAL A 49 14.62 -10.14 1.32
C VAL A 49 14.50 -9.29 2.58
N SER A 50 14.55 -7.98 2.41
CA SER A 50 14.27 -7.02 3.47
C SER A 50 12.76 -6.78 3.62
N GLY A 51 12.35 -6.54 4.87
CA GLY A 51 11.01 -6.13 5.26
C GLY A 51 9.94 -7.16 4.90
N ILE A 52 10.15 -8.42 5.26
CA ILE A 52 9.20 -9.47 4.90
C ILE A 52 7.93 -9.35 5.72
N ALA A 53 8.04 -9.38 7.05
CA ALA A 53 6.89 -9.29 7.96
C ALA A 53 6.47 -7.86 8.20
N ASP A 54 7.40 -6.92 8.18
CA ASP A 54 7.12 -5.50 8.19
C ASP A 54 8.20 -4.72 7.43
N GLY A 55 7.80 -3.76 6.60
CA GLY A 55 8.74 -2.98 5.79
C GLY A 55 9.78 -2.27 6.66
N SER A 56 11.06 -2.60 6.43
CA SER A 56 12.21 -2.00 7.09
C SER A 56 12.27 -0.49 6.87
N ARG A 57 12.60 0.24 7.94
CA ARG A 57 12.43 1.70 7.97
C ARG A 57 13.24 2.38 9.08
N LEU A 58 13.49 3.67 8.85
CA LEU A 58 14.03 4.60 9.82
C LEU A 58 13.13 5.84 9.88
N GLY A 59 12.85 6.34 11.07
CA GLY A 59 12.00 7.50 11.24
C GLY A 59 12.37 8.40 12.41
N PHE A 60 11.87 9.63 12.32
CA PHE A 60 11.96 10.67 13.31
C PHE A 60 10.55 11.14 13.62
N LYS A 61 10.19 11.16 14.91
CA LYS A 61 8.93 11.73 15.36
C LYS A 61 9.17 12.65 16.53
N GLY A 62 8.34 13.66 16.66
CA GLY A 62 8.39 14.56 17.79
C GLY A 62 7.02 15.02 18.22
N THR A 63 6.95 15.36 19.50
CA THR A 63 5.77 15.96 20.13
C THR A 63 6.24 17.12 20.99
N GLU A 64 5.62 18.26 20.81
CA GLU A 64 5.79 19.46 21.61
C GLU A 64 4.47 19.76 22.32
N ASP A 65 4.52 19.90 23.65
CA ASP A 65 3.36 20.32 24.43
C ASP A 65 3.21 21.84 24.33
N LEU A 66 2.05 22.30 23.85
CA LEU A 66 1.75 23.72 23.67
C LEU A 66 0.92 24.28 24.83
N GLY A 67 0.60 23.46 25.84
CA GLY A 67 -0.30 23.81 26.93
C GLY A 67 -1.79 23.71 26.56
N GLY A 68 -2.66 23.74 27.58
CA GLY A 68 -4.12 23.77 27.38
C GLY A 68 -4.70 22.56 26.64
N GLY A 69 -4.01 21.43 26.61
CA GLY A 69 -4.42 20.23 25.87
C GLY A 69 -4.01 20.22 24.39
N TYR A 70 -3.25 21.22 23.92
CA TYR A 70 -2.73 21.29 22.57
C TYR A 70 -1.33 20.68 22.47
N LYS A 71 -1.03 20.02 21.35
CA LYS A 71 0.32 19.52 21.05
C LYS A 71 0.65 19.67 19.57
N ALA A 72 1.84 20.16 19.24
CA ALA A 72 2.38 20.06 17.89
C ALA A 72 3.09 18.71 17.72
N ILE A 73 2.92 18.08 16.55
CA ILE A 73 3.54 16.80 16.24
C ILE A 73 4.14 16.79 14.83
N PHE A 74 5.15 15.97 14.62
CA PHE A 74 5.62 15.60 13.29
C PHE A 74 6.00 14.13 13.22
N ASN A 75 5.96 13.57 12.01
CA ASN A 75 6.50 12.25 11.72
C ASN A 75 7.11 12.20 10.31
N LEU A 76 8.38 11.85 10.25
CA LEU A 76 9.15 11.62 9.03
C LEU A 76 9.64 10.17 9.05
N GLU A 77 9.21 9.35 8.11
CA GLU A 77 9.52 7.92 8.04
C GLU A 77 9.98 7.56 6.62
N ALA A 78 11.19 7.00 6.54
CA ALA A 78 11.85 6.59 5.32
C ALA A 78 11.97 5.06 5.28
N ARG A 79 11.75 4.47 4.11
CA ARG A 79 12.12 3.07 3.84
C ARG A 79 13.63 2.90 3.87
N VAL A 80 14.07 1.74 4.34
CA VAL A 80 15.44 1.25 4.24
C VAL A 80 15.39 -0.23 3.88
N GLU A 81 16.00 -0.64 2.77
CA GLU A 81 16.07 -2.06 2.41
C GLU A 81 17.41 -2.67 2.84
N LEU A 82 17.36 -3.61 3.79
CA LEU A 82 18.54 -4.17 4.45
C LEU A 82 19.38 -5.10 3.56
N ASP A 83 18.77 -5.67 2.53
CA ASP A 83 19.41 -6.59 1.59
C ASP A 83 20.25 -5.86 0.52
N THR A 84 19.91 -4.59 0.24
CA THR A 84 20.52 -3.81 -0.85
C THR A 84 21.07 -2.46 -0.43
N GLY A 85 20.72 -1.97 0.76
CA GLY A 85 21.04 -0.63 1.24
C GLY A 85 20.29 0.50 0.52
N ARG A 86 19.23 0.18 -0.26
CA ARG A 86 18.47 1.15 -1.07
C ARG A 86 17.17 1.60 -0.38
N GLN A 87 16.54 2.65 -0.93
CA GLN A 87 15.19 3.10 -0.53
C GLN A 87 14.09 2.65 -1.51
N GLN A 88 14.37 1.59 -2.27
CA GLN A 88 13.48 1.07 -3.31
C GLN A 88 13.04 -0.34 -2.95
N THR A 89 11.72 -0.57 -2.95
CA THR A 89 11.10 -1.88 -2.74
C THR A 89 11.75 -2.97 -3.58
N GLY A 90 11.97 -4.14 -2.97
CA GLY A 90 12.51 -5.31 -3.64
C GLY A 90 11.53 -5.95 -4.64
N ASN A 91 12.09 -6.81 -5.51
CA ASN A 91 11.31 -7.67 -6.40
C ASN A 91 11.63 -9.15 -6.17
N LEU A 92 10.60 -9.97 -6.03
CA LEU A 92 10.76 -11.41 -5.90
C LEU A 92 10.72 -12.12 -7.25
N SER A 93 9.94 -11.63 -8.21
CA SER A 93 9.77 -12.25 -9.55
C SER A 93 10.68 -11.64 -10.62
N SER A 94 10.76 -12.26 -11.80
CA SER A 94 11.35 -11.63 -12.99
C SER A 94 10.35 -10.80 -13.81
N ASN A 95 9.08 -10.70 -13.39
CA ASN A 95 7.98 -10.26 -14.26
C ASN A 95 7.16 -9.08 -13.69
N GLN A 96 7.84 -8.12 -13.06
CA GLN A 96 7.21 -7.02 -12.30
C GLN A 96 6.26 -6.12 -13.11
N GLY A 97 6.54 -5.92 -14.39
CA GLY A 97 5.73 -5.10 -15.30
C GLY A 97 4.66 -5.86 -16.07
N TYR A 98 4.42 -7.14 -15.77
CA TYR A 98 3.48 -7.95 -16.54
C TYR A 98 2.07 -7.37 -16.54
N ALA A 99 1.56 -6.86 -15.41
CA ALA A 99 0.21 -6.25 -15.39
C ALA A 99 0.06 -5.11 -16.41
N LEU A 100 1.11 -4.32 -16.66
CA LEU A 100 1.02 -3.19 -17.60
C LEU A 100 0.90 -3.66 -19.06
N THR A 101 1.38 -4.86 -19.37
CA THR A 101 1.45 -5.38 -20.74
C THR A 101 0.79 -6.75 -20.91
N LYS A 102 0.08 -7.26 -19.90
CA LYS A 102 -0.61 -8.55 -19.92
C LYS A 102 -1.53 -8.58 -21.14
N GLY A 103 -1.37 -9.57 -22.01
CA GLY A 103 -2.17 -9.74 -23.23
C GLY A 103 -2.02 -8.62 -24.27
N LEU A 104 -0.94 -7.82 -24.22
CA LEU A 104 -0.62 -6.84 -25.25
C LEU A 104 0.17 -7.52 -26.37
N ASN A 105 -0.45 -7.62 -27.54
CA ASN A 105 0.18 -8.13 -28.76
C ASN A 105 0.02 -7.08 -29.86
N PHE A 106 1.10 -6.38 -30.18
CA PHE A 106 1.03 -5.35 -31.21
C PHE A 106 0.79 -5.97 -32.59
N THR A 107 -0.25 -5.51 -33.28
CA THR A 107 -0.45 -5.81 -34.69
C THR A 107 0.19 -4.69 -35.51
N VAL A 108 1.34 -5.00 -36.11
CA VAL A 108 2.10 -4.08 -36.95
C VAL A 108 2.02 -4.57 -38.41
N PRO A 109 1.68 -3.72 -39.39
CA PRO A 109 1.67 -4.12 -40.81
C PRO A 109 3.02 -4.64 -41.29
N ALA A 110 3.02 -5.56 -42.26
CA ALA A 110 4.24 -6.11 -42.84
C ALA A 110 5.18 -5.02 -43.41
N ALA A 111 4.60 -4.01 -44.06
CA ALA A 111 5.32 -2.85 -44.59
C ALA A 111 6.05 -2.02 -43.50
N ALA A 112 5.63 -2.13 -42.24
CA ALA A 112 6.26 -1.51 -41.08
C ALA A 112 7.12 -2.49 -40.27
N GLY A 113 7.54 -3.60 -40.88
CA GLY A 113 8.41 -4.62 -40.28
C GLY A 113 7.69 -5.72 -39.49
N GLY A 114 6.35 -5.74 -39.52
CA GLY A 114 5.54 -6.86 -39.04
C GLY A 114 5.86 -7.32 -37.61
N ALA A 115 5.93 -8.63 -37.40
CA ALA A 115 6.14 -9.25 -36.09
C ALA A 115 7.45 -8.83 -35.41
N ALA A 116 8.52 -8.57 -36.17
CA ALA A 116 9.80 -8.15 -35.59
C ALA A 116 9.70 -6.77 -34.95
N THR A 117 9.03 -5.83 -35.61
CA THR A 117 8.74 -4.50 -35.05
C THR A 117 7.80 -4.61 -33.85
N ALA A 118 6.76 -5.45 -33.94
CA ALA A 118 5.84 -5.69 -32.82
C ALA A 118 6.56 -6.19 -31.56
N ALA A 119 7.48 -7.16 -31.71
CA ALA A 119 8.25 -7.70 -30.59
C ALA A 119 9.20 -6.66 -29.98
N ARG A 120 9.91 -5.88 -30.81
CA ARG A 120 10.78 -4.78 -30.34
C ARG A 120 9.99 -3.69 -29.64
N LEU A 121 8.82 -3.33 -30.17
CA LEU A 121 7.94 -2.34 -29.57
C LEU A 121 7.41 -2.81 -28.21
N LEU A 122 6.97 -4.07 -28.11
CA LEU A 122 6.56 -4.66 -26.84
C LEU A 122 7.68 -4.62 -25.80
N ALA A 123 8.90 -5.03 -26.18
CA ALA A 123 10.06 -4.97 -25.29
C ALA A 123 10.40 -3.52 -24.87
N GLY A 124 10.32 -2.55 -25.79
CA GLY A 124 10.53 -1.14 -25.51
C GLY A 124 9.48 -0.56 -24.55
N VAL A 125 8.20 -0.88 -24.76
CA VAL A 125 7.10 -0.51 -23.85
C VAL A 125 7.32 -1.12 -22.46
N GLN A 126 7.68 -2.40 -22.39
CA GLN A 126 7.97 -3.07 -21.12
C GLN A 126 9.14 -2.42 -20.39
N GLY A 127 10.22 -2.08 -21.11
CA GLY A 127 11.38 -1.39 -20.55
C GLY A 127 11.08 0.02 -20.04
N ALA A 128 10.23 0.77 -20.75
CA ALA A 128 9.85 2.14 -20.37
C ALA A 128 8.85 2.20 -19.20
N LEU A 129 8.03 1.16 -19.01
CA LEU A 129 7.03 1.10 -17.95
C LEU A 129 7.50 0.36 -16.69
N GLN A 130 8.47 -0.54 -16.81
CA GLN A 130 9.33 -0.90 -15.67
C GLN A 130 10.26 0.29 -15.38
N PRO A 131 11.02 0.30 -14.29
CA PRO A 131 10.73 0.89 -12.95
C PRO A 131 9.84 2.16 -12.79
N ALA A 132 9.08 2.61 -13.79
CA ALA A 132 8.30 3.87 -13.70
C ALA A 132 7.07 3.82 -12.76
N VAL A 133 6.43 2.66 -12.61
CA VAL A 133 5.24 2.46 -11.74
C VAL A 133 5.64 1.67 -10.48
N ASN A 134 6.38 2.30 -9.58
CA ASN A 134 6.71 1.71 -8.28
C ASN A 134 5.73 2.18 -7.18
N VAL A 135 5.63 1.41 -6.09
CA VAL A 135 4.81 1.71 -4.90
C VAL A 135 5.14 3.05 -4.23
N ASN A 136 6.27 3.67 -4.58
CA ASN A 136 6.79 4.88 -3.95
C ASN A 136 6.88 6.02 -4.96
N ILE A 137 6.72 7.24 -4.46
CA ILE A 137 7.04 8.45 -5.21
C ILE A 137 8.54 8.41 -5.53
N ASN A 138 8.90 8.45 -6.81
CA ASN A 138 10.28 8.33 -7.25
C ASN A 138 11.14 9.47 -6.64
N GLY A 139 12.23 9.11 -5.97
CA GLY A 139 13.18 10.06 -5.37
C GLY A 139 12.76 10.68 -4.03
N ALA A 140 11.67 10.25 -3.39
CA ALA A 140 11.27 10.77 -2.08
C ALA A 140 12.08 10.14 -0.93
N LEU A 141 12.74 10.98 -0.11
CA LEU A 141 13.48 10.54 1.08
C LEU A 141 12.57 9.94 2.15
N PHE A 142 11.42 10.57 2.42
CA PHE A 142 10.41 10.14 3.40
C PHE A 142 9.16 9.61 2.68
N ASP A 143 9.34 8.51 1.95
CA ASP A 143 8.34 7.88 1.11
C ASP A 143 7.19 7.22 1.88
N ARG A 144 7.40 6.90 3.18
CA ARG A 144 6.42 6.20 4.01
C ARG A 144 5.52 7.19 4.75
N THR A 145 6.07 8.14 5.48
CA THR A 145 5.29 9.17 6.18
C THR A 145 6.06 10.47 6.16
N SER A 146 5.40 11.57 5.84
CA SER A 146 5.99 12.91 5.94
C SER A 146 4.90 13.90 6.30
N MET A 147 4.69 14.13 7.60
CA MET A 147 3.56 14.91 8.08
C MET A 147 3.87 15.76 9.31
N VAL A 148 3.10 16.83 9.45
CA VAL A 148 3.02 17.68 10.65
C VAL A 148 1.56 17.73 11.08
N GLY A 149 1.32 17.96 12.37
CA GLY A 149 -0.04 18.05 12.88
C GLY A 149 -0.17 18.86 14.16
N LEU A 150 -1.41 19.23 14.45
CA LEU A 150 -1.84 19.87 15.69
C LEU A 150 -2.90 19.00 16.35
N ILE A 151 -2.59 18.49 17.54
CA ILE A 151 -3.55 17.86 18.44
C ILE A 151 -4.24 18.97 19.23
N THR A 152 -5.55 18.85 19.37
CA THR A 152 -6.43 19.76 20.12
C THR A 152 -7.24 18.94 21.15
N PRO A 153 -7.95 19.59 22.07
CA PRO A 153 -8.82 18.88 23.02
C PRO A 153 -9.94 18.04 22.39
N VAL A 154 -10.27 18.27 21.11
CA VAL A 154 -11.41 17.63 20.42
C VAL A 154 -10.99 16.75 19.24
N GLY A 155 -9.70 16.66 18.93
CA GLY A 155 -9.21 15.88 17.79
C GLY A 155 -7.81 16.28 17.36
N ALA A 156 -7.43 15.94 16.13
CA ALA A 156 -6.16 16.33 15.54
C ALA A 156 -6.32 16.68 14.06
N ILE A 157 -5.62 17.72 13.61
CA ILE A 157 -5.45 18.07 12.20
C ILE A 157 -4.04 17.67 11.79
N LEU A 158 -3.93 16.86 10.73
CA LEU A 158 -2.67 16.36 10.18
C LEU A 158 -2.54 16.82 8.73
N MET A 159 -1.32 17.17 8.30
CA MET A 159 -1.03 17.62 6.94
C MET A 159 0.23 16.96 6.41
N GLY A 160 0.19 16.47 5.17
CA GLY A 160 1.32 15.85 4.48
C GLY A 160 0.99 14.51 3.82
N ARG A 161 1.95 13.58 3.87
CA ARG A 161 1.80 12.21 3.38
C ARG A 161 1.62 11.24 4.54
N MET A 162 0.51 10.51 4.55
CA MET A 162 0.15 9.57 5.62
C MET A 162 -0.76 8.46 5.09
N TYR A 163 -1.03 7.45 5.91
CA TYR A 163 -1.98 6.39 5.54
C TYR A 163 -3.38 6.94 5.26
N THR A 164 -4.06 6.33 4.28
CA THR A 164 -5.47 6.66 4.01
C THR A 164 -6.36 6.04 5.09
N PRO A 165 -7.51 6.65 5.40
CA PRO A 165 -8.49 6.07 6.33
C PRO A 165 -8.91 4.64 5.95
N GLY A 166 -9.05 4.34 4.66
CA GLY A 166 -9.36 2.98 4.19
C GLY A 166 -8.26 1.95 4.42
N TYR A 167 -7.00 2.34 4.29
CA TYR A 167 -5.87 1.45 4.58
C TYR A 167 -5.74 1.17 6.08
N GLU A 168 -6.01 2.15 6.95
CA GLU A 168 -5.99 1.94 8.40
C GLU A 168 -6.94 0.79 8.82
N VAL A 169 -8.17 0.78 8.29
CA VAL A 169 -9.15 -0.29 8.59
C VAL A 169 -8.74 -1.62 7.96
N PHE A 170 -8.28 -1.59 6.70
CA PHE A 170 -7.82 -2.80 6.00
C PHE A 170 -6.68 -3.49 6.74
N ASN A 171 -5.64 -2.73 7.09
CA ASN A 171 -4.46 -3.22 7.77
C ASN A 171 -4.77 -3.75 9.18
N ASN A 172 -5.69 -3.11 9.91
CA ASN A 172 -6.12 -3.57 11.23
C ASN A 172 -6.84 -4.92 11.18
N GLY A 173 -7.57 -5.19 10.09
CA GLY A 173 -8.30 -6.43 9.89
C GLY A 173 -7.48 -7.56 9.28
N ASP A 174 -6.26 -7.30 8.79
CA ASP A 174 -5.41 -8.32 8.19
C ASP A 174 -4.77 -9.24 9.24
N VAL A 175 -5.08 -10.53 9.17
CA VAL A 175 -4.48 -11.58 10.03
C VAL A 175 -2.95 -11.55 9.99
N PHE A 176 -2.32 -11.23 8.85
CA PHE A 176 -0.86 -11.18 8.76
C PHE A 176 -0.32 -9.74 8.76
N GLU A 177 -1.14 -8.77 9.19
CA GLU A 177 -0.72 -7.39 9.48
C GLU A 177 -0.11 -6.66 8.26
N SER A 178 -0.64 -6.92 7.06
CA SER A 178 -0.12 -6.48 5.76
C SER A 178 1.33 -6.89 5.48
N GLY A 179 1.79 -7.96 6.13
CA GLY A 179 3.12 -8.52 5.94
C GLY A 179 3.12 -9.99 5.60
N THR A 180 4.32 -10.51 5.39
CA THR A 180 4.63 -11.91 5.05
C THR A 180 3.89 -12.43 3.81
N ALA A 181 4.04 -13.72 3.52
CA ALA A 181 3.52 -14.41 2.36
C ALA A 181 1.98 -14.54 2.38
N ALA A 182 1.37 -14.38 3.55
CA ALA A 182 -0.03 -14.65 3.80
C ALA A 182 -0.88 -13.39 4.09
N GLY A 183 -0.31 -12.19 3.90
CA GLY A 183 -1.03 -10.92 4.01
C GLY A 183 -2.26 -10.85 3.12
N TRP A 184 -3.35 -10.30 3.63
CA TRP A 184 -4.59 -10.03 2.88
C TRP A 184 -4.30 -9.19 1.64
N GLY A 185 -3.45 -8.18 1.81
CA GLY A 185 -3.04 -7.30 0.71
C GLY A 185 -2.52 -8.07 -0.51
N GLY A 186 -1.87 -9.22 -0.30
CA GLY A 186 -1.24 -10.02 -1.35
C GLY A 186 -2.16 -10.42 -2.51
N ILE A 187 -3.48 -10.52 -2.28
CA ILE A 187 -4.47 -10.80 -3.34
C ILE A 187 -5.52 -9.70 -3.55
N VAL A 188 -5.46 -8.61 -2.79
CA VAL A 188 -6.35 -7.45 -2.95
C VAL A 188 -5.89 -6.54 -4.08
N GLY A 189 -4.60 -6.52 -4.43
CA GLY A 189 -3.99 -5.65 -5.43
C GLY A 189 -4.44 -5.77 -6.92
N GLY A 190 -5.63 -6.29 -7.24
CA GLY A 190 -6.05 -6.48 -8.63
C GLY A 190 -5.14 -7.48 -9.37
N LEU A 191 -5.01 -7.38 -10.70
CA LEU A 191 -4.19 -8.32 -11.50
C LEU A 191 -2.86 -8.64 -10.80
N GLY A 192 -2.72 -9.87 -10.33
CA GLY A 192 -1.47 -10.39 -9.76
C GLY A 192 -1.08 -9.89 -8.37
N GLY A 193 -1.92 -9.13 -7.66
CA GLY A 193 -1.61 -8.68 -6.31
C GLY A 193 -0.77 -7.40 -6.25
N LEU A 194 -0.86 -6.54 -7.29
CA LEU A 194 -0.25 -5.22 -7.27
C LEU A 194 -1.01 -4.31 -6.28
N LEU A 195 -0.61 -4.33 -5.01
CA LEU A 195 -1.28 -3.63 -3.90
C LEU A 195 -1.81 -2.22 -4.23
N THR A 196 -1.06 -1.47 -5.03
CA THR A 196 -1.37 -0.09 -5.45
C THR A 196 -2.61 0.05 -6.31
N ALA A 197 -3.05 -1.03 -6.96
CA ALA A 197 -4.22 -1.02 -7.83
C ALA A 197 -5.52 -1.34 -7.08
N GLY A 198 -5.44 -2.09 -5.97
CA GLY A 198 -6.61 -2.52 -5.20
C GLY A 198 -6.95 -1.61 -4.02
N ILE A 199 -5.95 -1.01 -3.39
CA ILE A 199 -6.15 -0.11 -2.24
C ILE A 199 -5.11 1.02 -2.24
N ALA A 200 -5.57 2.25 -2.04
CA ALA A 200 -4.68 3.39 -1.82
C ALA A 200 -4.11 3.31 -0.38
N ILE A 201 -2.85 2.91 -0.22
CA ILE A 201 -2.23 2.72 1.10
C ILE A 201 -2.03 4.08 1.81
N ARG A 202 -1.51 5.06 1.07
CA ARG A 202 -1.22 6.42 1.52
C ARG A 202 -1.86 7.44 0.59
N SER A 203 -1.91 8.69 1.05
CA SER A 203 -2.14 9.84 0.17
C SER A 203 -1.09 10.91 0.49
N ASP A 204 -0.47 11.48 -0.54
CA ASP A 204 0.35 12.68 -0.40
C ASP A 204 -0.48 13.96 -0.57
N LYS A 205 0.11 15.12 -0.29
CA LYS A 205 -0.55 16.44 -0.41
C LYS A 205 -1.97 16.41 0.16
N SER A 206 -2.09 15.93 1.40
CA SER A 206 -3.37 15.65 2.04
C SER A 206 -3.48 16.33 3.39
N ILE A 207 -4.71 16.66 3.76
CA ILE A 207 -5.11 17.05 5.10
C ILE A 207 -6.03 15.97 5.68
N GLN A 208 -5.88 15.68 6.97
CA GLN A 208 -6.73 14.75 7.71
C GLN A 208 -7.19 15.40 9.00
N TYR A 209 -8.47 15.29 9.32
CA TYR A 209 -8.99 15.50 10.66
C TYR A 209 -9.32 14.15 11.28
N ARG A 210 -8.92 13.92 12.54
CA ARG A 210 -9.24 12.68 13.24
C ARG A 210 -9.59 12.90 14.70
N ILE A 211 -10.38 11.99 15.24
CA ILE A 211 -10.73 11.90 16.65
C ILE A 211 -10.42 10.50 17.16
N GLU A 212 -10.03 10.42 18.43
CA GLU A 212 -9.92 9.17 19.18
C GLU A 212 -10.53 9.43 20.56
N LEU A 213 -11.68 8.83 20.84
CA LEU A 213 -12.45 9.05 22.05
C LEU A 213 -12.10 8.00 23.12
N PRO A 214 -12.18 8.34 24.43
CA PRO A 214 -11.84 7.42 25.51
C PRO A 214 -12.68 6.12 25.54
N ASN A 215 -13.89 6.13 24.95
CA ASN A 215 -14.75 4.96 24.85
C ASN A 215 -14.37 4.00 23.71
N GLY A 216 -13.26 4.26 23.01
CA GLY A 216 -12.74 3.43 21.93
C GLY A 216 -13.26 3.80 20.54
N ILE A 217 -14.14 4.80 20.41
CA ILE A 217 -14.59 5.29 19.10
C ILE A 217 -13.49 6.17 18.49
N GLY A 218 -13.05 5.84 17.28
CA GLY A 218 -12.16 6.67 16.49
C GLY A 218 -12.77 6.96 15.12
N ALA A 219 -12.49 8.12 14.55
CA ALA A 219 -12.92 8.45 13.19
C ALA A 219 -11.90 9.38 12.52
N ALA A 220 -11.78 9.27 11.20
CA ALA A 220 -10.91 10.12 10.40
C ALA A 220 -11.60 10.53 9.10
N LEU A 221 -11.39 11.78 8.69
CA LEU A 221 -11.72 12.32 7.38
C LEU A 221 -10.46 12.84 6.72
N MET A 222 -10.25 12.52 5.45
CA MET A 222 -9.08 12.93 4.67
C MET A 222 -9.52 13.58 3.36
N TYR A 223 -8.85 14.67 2.99
CA TYR A 223 -8.92 15.30 1.68
C TYR A 223 -7.53 15.40 1.08
N GLY A 224 -7.34 14.84 -0.11
CA GLY A 224 -6.16 15.00 -0.93
C GLY A 224 -6.40 16.03 -2.02
N PHE A 225 -5.48 17.00 -2.12
CA PHE A 225 -5.52 18.09 -3.09
C PHE A 225 -5.13 17.62 -4.50
N GLU A 226 -4.91 18.57 -5.41
CA GLU A 226 -4.46 18.26 -6.77
C GLU A 226 -3.14 17.46 -6.78
N ARG A 227 -3.11 16.44 -7.64
CA ARG A 227 -2.02 15.47 -7.76
C ARG A 227 -1.79 14.67 -6.48
N SER A 228 -2.80 14.48 -5.63
CA SER A 228 -2.70 13.69 -4.38
C SER A 228 -2.73 12.17 -4.65
N GLY A 229 -3.11 11.38 -3.64
CA GLY A 229 -3.30 9.95 -3.74
C GLY A 229 -2.01 9.17 -3.51
N TYR A 230 -2.05 7.87 -3.78
CA TYR A 230 -0.96 6.99 -3.37
C TYR A 230 0.36 7.27 -4.07
N ILE A 231 0.28 7.49 -5.38
CA ILE A 231 1.41 7.76 -6.27
C ILE A 231 1.50 9.23 -6.71
N GLY A 232 0.70 10.12 -6.11
CA GLY A 232 0.74 11.56 -6.40
C GLY A 232 0.22 11.93 -7.79
N MET A 233 -0.77 11.20 -8.30
CA MET A 233 -1.34 11.38 -9.65
C MET A 233 -2.85 11.61 -9.65
N ASP A 234 -3.52 11.48 -8.51
CA ASP A 234 -4.96 11.68 -8.46
C ASP A 234 -5.27 13.17 -8.65
N LYS A 235 -6.29 13.52 -9.46
CA LYS A 235 -6.74 14.93 -9.52
C LYS A 235 -7.21 15.42 -8.15
N LYS A 236 -7.77 14.52 -7.36
CA LYS A 236 -8.15 14.69 -5.95
C LYS A 236 -8.48 13.33 -5.35
N SER A 237 -8.37 13.22 -4.03
CA SER A 237 -8.75 12.01 -3.30
C SER A 237 -9.49 12.34 -2.01
N TYR A 238 -10.28 11.39 -1.52
CA TYR A 238 -10.99 11.49 -0.25
C TYR A 238 -10.91 10.16 0.49
N GLY A 239 -10.88 10.21 1.81
CA GLY A 239 -10.97 9.03 2.65
C GLY A 239 -11.78 9.30 3.91
N ALA A 240 -12.47 8.29 4.39
CA ALA A 240 -13.16 8.33 5.67
C ALA A 240 -13.08 6.98 6.38
N ASN A 241 -12.98 6.99 7.70
CA ASN A 241 -13.19 5.80 8.51
C ASN A 241 -13.96 6.08 9.80
N LEU A 242 -14.59 5.04 10.30
CA LEU A 242 -15.13 4.92 11.65
C LEU A 242 -14.58 3.62 12.24
N ARG A 243 -14.09 3.68 13.47
CA ARG A 243 -13.43 2.57 14.14
C ARG A 243 -13.94 2.45 15.57
N TYR A 244 -13.95 1.23 16.09
CA TYR A 244 -14.24 0.93 17.47
C TYR A 244 -13.20 -0.02 18.03
N LYS A 245 -12.49 0.42 19.06
CA LYS A 245 -11.45 -0.37 19.73
C LYS A 245 -11.59 -0.33 21.24
N ALA A 246 -12.32 -1.30 21.80
CA ALA A 246 -12.45 -1.50 23.22
C ALA A 246 -12.95 -2.92 23.53
N ASN A 247 -12.71 -3.40 24.75
CA ASN A 247 -13.27 -4.66 25.26
C ASN A 247 -13.02 -5.87 24.34
N GLY A 248 -11.79 -5.99 23.81
CA GLY A 248 -11.39 -7.06 22.90
C GLY A 248 -11.74 -6.79 21.42
N TRP A 249 -12.65 -5.86 21.12
CA TRP A 249 -12.98 -5.48 19.75
C TRP A 249 -11.94 -4.52 19.15
N ASP A 250 -11.65 -4.70 17.86
CA ASP A 250 -10.97 -3.74 16.98
C ASP A 250 -11.66 -3.82 15.62
N LEU A 251 -12.70 -3.02 15.41
CA LEU A 251 -13.57 -3.03 14.23
C LEU A 251 -13.44 -1.72 13.48
N GLY A 252 -13.60 -1.77 12.16
CA GLY A 252 -13.65 -0.56 11.36
C GLY A 252 -14.48 -0.69 10.09
N ALA A 253 -15.02 0.45 9.67
CA ALA A 253 -15.62 0.68 8.38
C ALA A 253 -14.92 1.87 7.71
N ALA A 254 -14.61 1.76 6.42
CA ALA A 254 -13.92 2.82 5.71
C ALA A 254 -14.25 2.90 4.23
N TYR A 255 -13.98 4.08 3.69
CA TYR A 255 -14.15 4.45 2.30
C TYR A 255 -12.92 5.21 1.81
N ASN A 256 -12.43 4.88 0.61
CA ASN A 256 -11.48 5.72 -0.12
C ASN A 256 -12.01 5.97 -1.54
N TYR A 257 -11.68 7.14 -2.06
CA TYR A 257 -11.97 7.55 -3.43
C TYR A 257 -10.76 8.29 -4.02
N GLY A 258 -10.39 7.96 -5.25
CA GLY A 258 -9.47 8.73 -6.08
C GLY A 258 -10.11 9.06 -7.42
N ALA A 259 -9.83 10.26 -7.94
CA ALA A 259 -10.16 10.64 -9.31
C ALA A 259 -8.92 10.57 -10.20
N ASP A 260 -9.11 10.14 -11.46
CA ASP A 260 -8.06 10.21 -12.47
C ASP A 260 -7.65 11.66 -12.76
N GLN A 261 -6.59 11.85 -13.56
CA GLN A 261 -6.00 13.15 -13.85
C GLN A 261 -6.98 14.16 -14.48
N VAL A 262 -8.07 13.71 -15.14
CA VAL A 262 -9.07 14.61 -15.73
C VAL A 262 -10.33 14.74 -14.88
N GLY A 263 -10.50 13.91 -13.85
CA GLY A 263 -11.59 13.98 -12.89
C GLY A 263 -12.61 12.85 -13.00
N ASN A 264 -12.36 11.84 -13.83
CA ASN A 264 -13.18 10.64 -13.87
C ASN A 264 -12.97 9.81 -12.60
N ARG A 265 -13.94 8.95 -12.30
CA ARG A 265 -13.86 8.04 -11.16
C ARG A 265 -12.74 7.02 -11.36
N GLY A 266 -11.71 7.09 -10.51
CA GLY A 266 -10.59 6.13 -10.47
C GLY A 266 -10.86 5.01 -9.47
N LEU A 267 -9.88 4.75 -8.59
CA LEU A 267 -9.99 3.74 -7.55
C LEU A 267 -10.96 4.17 -6.45
N VAL A 268 -11.94 3.32 -6.16
CA VAL A 268 -12.88 3.47 -5.05
C VAL A 268 -12.93 2.17 -4.25
N THR A 269 -12.79 2.28 -2.93
CA THR A 269 -12.78 1.11 -2.05
C THR A 269 -13.73 1.29 -0.87
N HIS A 270 -14.39 0.20 -0.48
CA HIS A 270 -15.14 0.09 0.77
C HIS A 270 -14.57 -1.07 1.58
N THR A 271 -14.18 -0.80 2.82
CA THR A 271 -13.59 -1.82 3.72
C THR A 271 -14.45 -1.95 4.97
N LEU A 272 -14.79 -3.18 5.33
CA LEU A 272 -15.33 -3.57 6.63
C LEU A 272 -14.41 -4.65 7.17
N ALA A 273 -13.68 -4.38 8.24
CA ALA A 273 -12.75 -5.37 8.76
C ALA A 273 -12.47 -5.16 10.24
N GLY A 274 -12.02 -6.22 10.90
CA GLY A 274 -11.66 -6.13 12.28
C GLY A 274 -11.37 -7.47 12.94
N SER A 275 -11.29 -7.42 14.25
CA SER A 275 -10.97 -8.58 15.07
C SER A 275 -11.63 -8.52 16.44
N TYR A 276 -11.69 -9.68 17.08
CA TYR A 276 -12.12 -9.84 18.46
C TYR A 276 -11.11 -10.71 19.21
N ALA A 277 -10.57 -10.20 20.31
CA ALA A 277 -9.61 -10.88 21.17
C ALA A 277 -10.27 -11.36 22.48
N PHE A 278 -10.03 -12.62 22.82
CA PHE A 278 -10.47 -13.25 24.07
C PHE A 278 -9.49 -14.35 24.46
N ASP A 279 -9.15 -14.46 25.74
CA ASP A 279 -8.15 -15.38 26.26
C ASP A 279 -6.83 -15.33 25.44
N ASN A 280 -6.42 -16.47 24.88
CA ASN A 280 -5.26 -16.60 24.00
C ASN A 280 -5.60 -16.42 22.51
N TRP A 281 -6.87 -16.20 22.17
CA TRP A 281 -7.36 -16.11 20.80
C TRP A 281 -7.54 -14.66 20.35
N LYS A 282 -7.36 -14.47 19.05
CA LYS A 282 -7.84 -13.28 18.33
C LYS A 282 -8.41 -13.72 17.00
N LEU A 283 -9.69 -13.51 16.77
CA LEU A 283 -10.37 -13.88 15.53
C LEU A 283 -10.48 -12.69 14.61
N PHE A 284 -10.35 -12.90 13.30
CA PHE A 284 -10.38 -11.85 12.28
C PHE A 284 -11.44 -12.15 11.23
N LEU A 285 -12.08 -11.08 10.77
CA LEU A 285 -13.03 -11.11 9.66
C LEU A 285 -12.89 -9.81 8.86
N GLY A 286 -12.89 -9.92 7.53
CA GLY A 286 -12.77 -8.76 6.65
C GLY A 286 -13.51 -8.95 5.33
N ALA A 287 -14.04 -7.84 4.82
CA ALA A 287 -14.57 -7.68 3.48
C ALA A 287 -14.05 -6.37 2.87
N HIS A 288 -13.56 -6.41 1.64
CA HIS A 288 -13.01 -5.27 0.94
C HIS A 288 -13.51 -5.25 -0.51
N LYS A 289 -14.35 -4.27 -0.84
CA LYS A 289 -14.81 -4.04 -2.22
C LYS A 289 -13.92 -3.00 -2.87
N GLN A 290 -13.49 -3.27 -4.09
CA GLN A 290 -12.68 -2.35 -4.90
C GLN A 290 -13.25 -2.22 -6.31
N LYS A 291 -13.28 -0.99 -6.80
CA LYS A 291 -13.62 -0.69 -8.19
C LYS A 291 -12.65 0.34 -8.74
N ASN A 292 -12.14 0.14 -9.94
CA ASN A 292 -11.26 1.08 -10.61
C ASN A 292 -11.66 1.17 -12.08
N GLU A 293 -12.38 2.22 -12.44
CA GLU A 293 -12.92 2.40 -13.80
C GLU A 293 -11.92 3.16 -14.69
N ASN A 294 -11.23 4.15 -14.11
CA ASN A 294 -10.29 5.01 -14.80
C ASN A 294 -8.99 5.10 -13.99
N SER A 295 -8.17 4.07 -14.04
CA SER A 295 -6.92 4.06 -13.27
C SER A 295 -5.98 5.17 -13.73
N VAL A 296 -5.42 5.91 -12.76
CA VAL A 296 -4.39 6.95 -12.99
C VAL A 296 -3.18 6.43 -13.77
N ILE A 297 -2.90 5.12 -13.69
CA ILE A 297 -1.78 4.47 -14.39
C ILE A 297 -1.98 4.50 -15.91
N ILE A 298 -3.23 4.47 -16.40
CA ILE A 298 -3.53 4.40 -17.84
C ILE A 298 -3.05 5.69 -18.53
N ARG A 299 -3.45 6.85 -18.00
CA ARG A 299 -3.04 8.16 -18.53
C ARG A 299 -1.54 8.37 -18.39
N TYR A 300 -0.98 8.04 -17.23
CA TYR A 300 0.45 8.11 -17.01
C TYR A 300 1.24 7.30 -18.05
N ALA A 301 0.88 6.04 -18.27
CA ALA A 301 1.57 5.18 -19.24
C ALA A 301 1.41 5.70 -20.67
N ASN A 302 0.22 6.19 -21.05
CA ASN A 302 -0.01 6.79 -22.37
C ASN A 302 0.84 8.05 -22.58
N GLU A 303 0.94 8.93 -21.58
CA GLU A 303 1.76 10.15 -21.65
C GLU A 303 3.25 9.83 -21.76
N GLN A 304 3.75 8.87 -20.95
CA GLN A 304 5.14 8.43 -20.99
C GLN A 304 5.53 7.85 -22.36
N LEU A 305 4.61 7.13 -23.01
CA LEU A 305 4.87 6.43 -24.29
C LEU A 305 4.42 7.20 -25.53
N ALA A 306 3.79 8.37 -25.37
CA ALA A 306 3.36 9.20 -26.49
C ALA A 306 4.50 9.54 -27.47
N PRO A 307 5.73 9.88 -27.03
CA PRO A 307 6.84 10.10 -27.95
C PRO A 307 7.20 8.85 -28.77
N THR A 308 7.16 7.67 -28.14
CA THR A 308 7.44 6.38 -28.80
C THR A 308 6.47 6.12 -29.94
N PHE A 309 5.17 6.33 -29.72
CA PHE A 309 4.17 6.08 -30.77
C PHE A 309 4.15 7.18 -31.84
N THR A 310 4.44 8.43 -31.47
CA THR A 310 4.51 9.55 -32.42
C THR A 310 5.61 9.31 -33.48
N ALA A 311 6.70 8.63 -33.11
CA ALA A 311 7.78 8.27 -34.02
C ALA A 311 7.36 7.31 -35.16
N PHE A 312 6.21 6.62 -35.06
CA PHE A 312 5.65 5.79 -36.14
C PHE A 312 4.81 6.58 -37.16
N GLY A 313 4.71 7.89 -36.99
CA GLY A 313 3.97 8.77 -37.90
C GLY A 313 2.45 8.75 -37.68
N PRO A 314 1.71 9.65 -38.36
CA PRO A 314 0.30 9.93 -38.07
C PRO A 314 -0.65 8.78 -38.41
N ALA A 315 -0.26 7.85 -39.30
CA ALA A 315 -1.09 6.70 -39.66
C ALA A 315 -0.96 5.53 -38.67
N LEU A 316 0.28 5.15 -38.31
CA LEU A 316 0.54 3.96 -37.51
C LEU A 316 0.62 4.27 -36.00
N GLY A 317 1.10 5.44 -35.62
CA GLY A 317 1.24 5.85 -34.22
C GLY A 317 -0.05 5.73 -33.41
N PRO A 318 -1.17 6.34 -33.85
CA PRO A 318 -2.44 6.25 -33.14
C PRO A 318 -2.99 4.82 -33.01
N LEU A 319 -2.79 3.98 -34.04
CA LEU A 319 -3.23 2.58 -34.02
C LEU A 319 -2.49 1.77 -32.95
N LEU A 320 -1.16 1.94 -32.85
CA LEU A 320 -0.33 1.26 -31.85
C LEU A 320 -0.62 1.78 -30.44
N ALA A 321 -0.75 3.11 -30.28
CA ALA A 321 -1.15 3.71 -29.01
C ALA A 321 -2.53 3.19 -28.55
N GLY A 322 -3.48 3.03 -29.49
CA GLY A 322 -4.80 2.45 -29.22
C GLY A 322 -4.73 1.00 -28.72
N GLN A 323 -3.85 0.17 -29.30
CA GLN A 323 -3.64 -1.21 -28.84
C GLN A 323 -3.07 -1.28 -27.42
N LEU A 324 -2.10 -0.42 -27.09
CA LEU A 324 -1.60 -0.28 -25.72
C LEU A 324 -2.71 0.16 -24.77
N ASN A 325 -3.43 1.22 -25.11
CA ASN A 325 -4.48 1.77 -24.26
C ASN A 325 -5.57 0.74 -23.98
N ALA A 326 -5.97 -0.06 -24.99
CA ALA A 326 -6.92 -1.15 -24.80
C ALA A 326 -6.41 -2.21 -23.81
N ALA A 327 -5.13 -2.57 -23.87
CA ALA A 327 -4.52 -3.49 -22.91
C ALA A 327 -4.49 -2.89 -21.49
N LEU A 328 -4.08 -1.64 -21.35
CA LEU A 328 -4.05 -0.94 -20.07
C LEU A 328 -5.44 -0.81 -19.44
N VAL A 329 -6.45 -0.41 -20.21
CA VAL A 329 -7.84 -0.32 -19.74
C VAL A 329 -8.33 -1.68 -19.25
N ARG A 330 -8.14 -2.75 -20.04
CA ARG A 330 -8.47 -4.11 -19.61
C ARG A 330 -7.75 -4.50 -18.32
N ASN A 331 -6.48 -4.16 -18.22
CA ASN A 331 -5.62 -4.64 -17.14
C ASN A 331 -5.83 -3.90 -15.81
N PHE A 332 -6.17 -2.60 -15.87
CA PHE A 332 -6.41 -1.78 -14.69
C PHE A 332 -7.89 -1.53 -14.39
N TYR A 333 -8.78 -2.05 -15.22
CA TYR A 333 -10.19 -2.13 -14.86
C TYR A 333 -10.39 -3.14 -13.74
N LEU A 334 -10.91 -2.69 -12.59
CA LEU A 334 -11.17 -3.56 -11.44
C LEU A 334 -12.63 -3.48 -11.03
N ASP A 335 -13.22 -4.63 -10.73
CA ASP A 335 -14.47 -4.77 -10.00
C ASP A 335 -14.41 -6.08 -9.21
N ALA A 336 -14.09 -6.01 -7.93
CA ALA A 336 -13.86 -7.20 -7.12
C ALA A 336 -14.28 -7.00 -5.65
N VAL A 337 -14.54 -8.11 -4.97
CA VAL A 337 -14.69 -8.15 -3.52
C VAL A 337 -13.75 -9.21 -2.94
N SER A 338 -12.97 -8.80 -1.94
CA SER A 338 -12.10 -9.67 -1.18
C SER A 338 -12.71 -9.97 0.18
N TYR A 339 -12.50 -11.19 0.66
CA TYR A 339 -12.93 -11.64 1.98
C TYR A 339 -11.76 -12.29 2.71
N GLN A 340 -11.63 -12.08 4.01
CA GLN A 340 -10.68 -12.76 4.87
C GLN A 340 -11.37 -13.32 6.11
N VAL A 341 -10.97 -14.52 6.52
CA VAL A 341 -11.20 -15.06 7.86
C VAL A 341 -9.90 -15.65 8.38
N GLY A 342 -9.67 -15.55 9.68
CA GLY A 342 -8.50 -16.17 10.29
C GLY A 342 -8.40 -15.92 11.78
N PHE A 343 -7.27 -16.33 12.35
CA PHE A 343 -7.04 -16.20 13.78
C PHE A 343 -5.57 -16.00 14.11
N HIS A 344 -5.33 -15.47 15.31
CA HIS A 344 -4.11 -15.66 16.09
C HIS A 344 -4.41 -16.53 17.30
N TYR A 345 -3.45 -17.38 17.67
CA TYR A 345 -3.44 -18.10 18.94
C TYR A 345 -2.10 -17.89 19.64
N ARG A 346 -2.14 -17.33 20.85
CA ARG A 346 -0.96 -17.03 21.66
C ARG A 346 -0.55 -18.25 22.47
N MET A 347 0.75 -18.56 22.44
CA MET A 347 1.36 -19.73 23.07
C MET A 347 2.65 -19.32 23.77
N GLY A 348 2.54 -18.84 25.02
CA GLY A 348 3.69 -18.29 25.75
C GLY A 348 4.29 -17.08 25.03
N ALA A 349 5.56 -17.20 24.63
CA ALA A 349 6.25 -16.19 23.81
C ALA A 349 5.92 -16.28 22.30
N GLY A 350 5.27 -17.36 21.88
CA GLY A 350 4.89 -17.61 20.49
C GLY A 350 3.49 -17.16 20.12
N ARG A 351 3.26 -17.01 18.81
CA ARG A 351 1.94 -16.72 18.22
C ARG A 351 1.78 -17.53 16.93
N LEU A 352 0.80 -18.43 16.90
CA LEU A 352 0.33 -19.07 15.68
C LEU A 352 -0.66 -18.15 14.97
N MET A 353 -0.59 -18.09 13.64
CA MET A 353 -1.48 -17.31 12.78
C MET A 353 -1.94 -18.19 11.62
N ALA A 354 -3.21 -18.10 11.24
CA ALA A 354 -3.71 -18.75 10.04
C ALA A 354 -4.85 -17.96 9.41
N SER A 355 -4.90 -17.94 8.08
CA SER A 355 -5.95 -17.25 7.34
C SER A 355 -6.35 -17.99 6.07
N VAL A 356 -7.59 -17.74 5.66
CA VAL A 356 -8.07 -17.97 4.30
C VAL A 356 -8.57 -16.65 3.76
N VAL A 357 -8.09 -16.29 2.57
CA VAL A 357 -8.48 -15.08 1.86
C VAL A 357 -9.04 -15.47 0.50
N LYS A 358 -10.17 -14.89 0.11
CA LYS A 358 -10.78 -15.10 -1.21
C LYS A 358 -10.92 -13.78 -1.92
N GLN A 359 -10.47 -13.71 -3.16
CA GLN A 359 -10.67 -12.59 -4.08
C GLN A 359 -11.64 -13.03 -5.16
N ASP A 360 -12.81 -12.38 -5.22
CA ASP A 360 -13.85 -12.64 -6.21
C ASP A 360 -13.92 -11.46 -7.18
N ASP A 361 -13.51 -11.70 -8.42
CA ASP A 361 -13.56 -10.72 -9.50
C ASP A 361 -14.91 -10.82 -10.23
N ARG A 362 -15.54 -9.68 -10.47
CA ARG A 362 -16.90 -9.59 -11.02
C ARG A 362 -16.92 -9.23 -12.50
N ARG A 363 -15.75 -9.14 -13.13
CA ARG A 363 -15.61 -8.89 -14.57
C ARG A 363 -15.98 -10.13 -15.38
N ALA A 364 -16.25 -9.94 -16.68
CA ALA A 364 -16.60 -11.03 -17.58
C ALA A 364 -15.51 -12.12 -17.68
N ASN A 365 -14.23 -11.73 -17.57
CA ASN A 365 -13.08 -12.62 -17.48
C ASN A 365 -12.47 -12.48 -16.07
N PRO A 366 -13.02 -13.18 -15.07
CA PRO A 366 -12.66 -12.95 -13.67
C PRO A 366 -11.23 -13.39 -13.36
N SER A 367 -10.50 -12.62 -12.56
CA SER A 367 -9.22 -13.00 -11.96
C SER A 367 -9.40 -13.46 -10.51
N ASP A 368 -10.02 -14.62 -10.31
CA ASP A 368 -10.29 -15.10 -8.95
C ASP A 368 -9.06 -15.74 -8.29
N ALA A 369 -8.97 -15.61 -6.97
CA ALA A 369 -7.92 -16.28 -6.19
C ALA A 369 -8.41 -16.70 -4.80
N THR A 370 -7.79 -17.76 -4.27
CA THR A 370 -7.92 -18.14 -2.85
C THR A 370 -6.54 -18.35 -2.27
N GLN A 371 -6.22 -17.63 -1.20
CA GLN A 371 -4.97 -17.73 -0.46
C GLN A 371 -5.20 -18.45 0.86
N TYR A 372 -4.29 -19.37 1.17
CA TYR A 372 -4.19 -20.06 2.45
C TYR A 372 -2.86 -19.67 3.09
N GLY A 373 -2.89 -19.30 4.36
CA GLY A 373 -1.71 -18.88 5.10
C GLY A 373 -1.63 -19.55 6.46
N ILE A 374 -0.41 -19.93 6.84
CA ILE A 374 -0.08 -20.34 8.21
C ILE A 374 1.27 -19.73 8.58
N GLY A 375 1.38 -19.23 9.80
CA GLY A 375 2.61 -18.62 10.28
C GLY A 375 2.78 -18.76 11.77
N TYR A 376 4.03 -18.67 12.21
CA TYR A 376 4.40 -18.67 13.61
C TYR A 376 5.44 -17.59 13.87
N ASP A 377 5.16 -16.73 14.84
CA ASP A 377 6.10 -15.77 15.39
C ASP A 377 6.58 -16.25 16.76
N TYR A 378 7.84 -16.01 17.10
CA TYR A 378 8.39 -16.23 18.42
C TYR A 378 9.14 -14.99 18.90
N ASN A 379 8.67 -14.41 20.01
CA ASN A 379 9.29 -13.22 20.59
C ASN A 379 10.52 -13.61 21.41
N LEU A 380 11.70 -13.16 20.96
CA LEU A 380 12.95 -13.24 21.73
C LEU A 380 13.02 -12.12 22.78
N SER A 381 12.36 -11.00 22.51
CA SER A 381 12.19 -9.89 23.45
C SER A 381 10.93 -9.10 23.11
N LYS A 382 10.66 -8.00 23.83
CA LYS A 382 9.59 -7.05 23.46
C LYS A 382 9.80 -6.38 22.10
N ARG A 383 11.04 -6.41 21.58
CA ARG A 383 11.48 -5.67 20.39
C ARG A 383 11.98 -6.58 19.27
N THR A 384 12.28 -7.84 19.56
CA THR A 384 12.86 -8.80 18.61
C THR A 384 12.00 -10.04 18.51
N ASP A 385 11.61 -10.40 17.30
CA ASP A 385 10.91 -11.64 16.99
C ASP A 385 11.54 -12.36 15.80
N ILE A 386 11.47 -13.69 15.80
CA ILE A 386 11.72 -14.52 14.62
C ILE A 386 10.38 -15.06 14.14
N TYR A 387 10.24 -15.26 12.84
CA TYR A 387 8.99 -15.71 12.25
C TYR A 387 9.23 -16.73 11.14
N THR A 388 8.22 -17.58 10.92
CA THR A 388 8.15 -18.49 9.78
C THR A 388 6.73 -18.49 9.24
N VAL A 389 6.55 -18.23 7.95
CA VAL A 389 5.23 -18.18 7.30
C VAL A 389 5.27 -19.00 6.01
N ALA A 390 4.24 -19.81 5.81
CA ALA A 390 4.00 -20.51 4.55
C ALA A 390 2.65 -20.06 3.98
N ALA A 391 2.60 -19.88 2.66
CA ALA A 391 1.36 -19.55 1.97
C ALA A 391 1.21 -20.29 0.64
N TYR A 392 -0.04 -20.43 0.23
CA TYR A 392 -0.44 -21.01 -1.05
C TYR A 392 -1.56 -20.18 -1.66
N ILE A 393 -1.39 -19.71 -2.89
CA ILE A 393 -2.41 -19.00 -3.66
C ILE A 393 -2.88 -19.89 -4.80
N LYS A 394 -4.17 -20.26 -4.76
CA LYS A 394 -4.87 -20.92 -5.85
C LYS A 394 -5.51 -19.88 -6.75
N ASN A 395 -4.90 -19.61 -7.90
CA ASN A 395 -5.52 -18.80 -8.93
C ASN A 395 -6.54 -19.60 -9.74
N LYS A 396 -7.53 -18.91 -10.30
CA LYS A 396 -8.48 -19.46 -11.28
C LYS A 396 -8.65 -18.47 -12.42
N ASN A 397 -9.13 -18.96 -13.57
CA ASN A 397 -9.49 -18.11 -14.71
C ASN A 397 -8.30 -17.21 -15.12
N GLU A 398 -8.50 -15.89 -15.16
CA GLU A 398 -7.46 -14.91 -15.49
C GLU A 398 -6.56 -14.54 -14.30
N GLY A 399 -6.71 -15.20 -13.15
CA GLY A 399 -5.93 -14.95 -11.93
C GLY A 399 -4.47 -15.34 -12.11
N GLN A 400 -3.55 -14.47 -11.67
CA GLN A 400 -2.09 -14.67 -11.74
C GLN A 400 -1.39 -14.13 -10.50
N TYR A 401 -2.05 -14.17 -9.36
CA TYR A 401 -1.51 -13.69 -8.09
C TYR A 401 -0.31 -14.52 -7.65
N ALA A 402 0.72 -13.84 -7.17
CA ALA A 402 1.95 -14.45 -6.70
C ALA A 402 2.30 -13.99 -5.29
N ILE A 403 2.91 -14.88 -4.52
CA ILE A 403 3.26 -14.61 -3.12
C ILE A 403 4.32 -13.52 -3.03
N GLY A 404 3.98 -12.47 -2.29
CA GLY A 404 4.85 -11.34 -1.99
C GLY A 404 5.23 -11.25 -0.50
N ALA A 405 5.72 -10.08 -0.13
CA ALA A 405 6.04 -9.70 1.25
C ALA A 405 5.73 -8.21 1.45
N ALA A 406 5.81 -7.69 2.68
CA ALA A 406 5.48 -6.28 2.96
C ALA A 406 6.31 -5.28 2.11
N SER A 407 7.62 -5.57 1.94
CA SER A 407 8.56 -4.75 1.17
C SER A 407 8.99 -5.38 -0.16
N ALA A 408 8.30 -6.41 -0.66
CA ALA A 408 8.66 -7.02 -1.93
C ALA A 408 7.45 -7.59 -2.68
N SER A 409 7.25 -7.15 -3.92
CA SER A 409 6.17 -7.71 -4.76
C SER A 409 6.49 -9.14 -5.18
N GLY A 410 5.48 -10.01 -5.10
CA GLY A 410 5.54 -11.39 -5.60
C GLY A 410 5.52 -11.52 -7.11
N GLY A 411 5.17 -10.45 -7.83
CA GLY A 411 5.00 -10.44 -9.28
C GLY A 411 3.75 -11.19 -9.74
N PHE A 412 3.92 -12.03 -10.76
CA PHE A 412 2.84 -12.75 -11.43
C PHE A 412 3.25 -14.18 -11.70
N THR A 413 2.29 -15.11 -11.68
CA THR A 413 2.51 -16.43 -12.30
C THR A 413 2.67 -16.29 -13.81
N ALA A 414 3.48 -17.14 -14.43
CA ALA A 414 3.77 -17.03 -15.86
C ALA A 414 2.50 -17.22 -16.72
N VAL A 415 1.60 -18.10 -16.28
CA VAL A 415 0.35 -18.42 -16.99
C VAL A 415 -0.86 -18.15 -16.10
N PRO A 416 -1.98 -17.63 -16.66
CA PRO A 416 -3.28 -17.58 -15.98
C PRO A 416 -3.69 -18.90 -15.32
N GLY A 417 -4.27 -18.82 -14.13
CA GLY A 417 -4.77 -19.95 -13.34
C GLY A 417 -3.69 -20.78 -12.63
N GLN A 418 -2.41 -20.57 -12.91
CA GLN A 418 -1.34 -21.26 -12.17
C GLN A 418 -1.30 -20.83 -10.71
N SER A 419 -1.02 -21.75 -9.80
CA SER A 419 -0.91 -21.46 -8.38
C SER A 419 0.48 -20.95 -7.99
N SER A 420 0.57 -20.17 -6.91
CA SER A 420 1.82 -19.71 -6.31
C SER A 420 1.96 -20.27 -4.89
N LYS A 421 3.18 -20.63 -4.48
CA LYS A 421 3.48 -21.12 -3.13
C LYS A 421 4.80 -20.57 -2.62
N GLY A 422 4.91 -20.39 -1.31
CA GLY A 422 6.11 -19.79 -0.74
C GLY A 422 6.25 -20.02 0.75
N ILE A 423 7.50 -19.95 1.22
CA ILE A 423 7.89 -20.03 2.62
C ILE A 423 8.82 -18.85 2.89
N GLN A 424 8.63 -18.21 4.04
CA GLN A 424 9.44 -17.11 4.52
C GLN A 424 9.90 -17.41 5.94
N ILE A 425 11.17 -17.18 6.20
CA ILE A 425 11.77 -17.30 7.53
C ILE A 425 12.60 -16.04 7.75
N GLY A 426 12.37 -15.33 8.85
CA GLY A 426 13.10 -14.10 9.09
C GLY A 426 13.09 -13.67 10.54
N MET A 427 13.67 -12.49 10.74
CA MET A 427 13.79 -11.83 12.03
C MET A 427 13.40 -10.36 11.87
N ARG A 428 12.72 -9.84 12.87
CA ARG A 428 12.32 -8.44 12.95
C ARG A 428 12.77 -7.84 14.28
N HIS A 429 13.42 -6.69 14.20
CA HIS A 429 13.89 -5.91 15.35
C HIS A 429 13.34 -4.48 15.29
N ARG A 430 12.75 -4.03 16.39
CA ARG A 430 12.19 -2.67 16.54
C ARG A 430 13.05 -1.87 17.52
N PHE A 431 13.42 -0.64 17.16
CA PHE A 431 14.28 0.19 18.01
C PHE A 431 13.67 1.56 18.33
#